data_AF-A0AA88V0D2-F1
#
_entry.id   AF-A0AA88V0D2-F1
#
_cell.length_a   1.000
_cell.length_b   1.000
_cell.length_c   1.000
_cell.angle_alpha   90.00
_cell.angle_beta   90.00
_cell.angle_gamma   90.00
#
_symmetry.space_group_name_H-M   'P 1'
#
loop_
_entity.id
_entity.type
_entity.pdbx_description
1 polymer ?
#
loop_
_entity_poly.entity_id
_entity_poly.type
_entity_poly.pdbx_seq_one_letter_code
_entity_poly.pdbx_strand_id
1 'polypeptide(L)'
;MVDVRSVMEQFNEIKTILNRYSQHKLALDEFIVVTSIIDKLPPSWKNFRNSLKHRKEDINLDELGTHLRIEEDLRKEESLK
;
A
#
# COMPACT_ATOMS: atom_id res chain seq x y z
N MET A 1 -3.28 7.56 3.96
CA MET A 1 -2.26 8.12 3.07
C MET A 1 -2.80 9.37 2.42
N VAL A 2 -1.92 10.23 1.92
CA VAL A 2 -2.27 11.53 1.32
C VAL A 2 -1.67 11.66 -0.07
N ASP A 3 -2.35 12.39 -0.96
CA ASP A 3 -1.94 12.58 -2.37
C ASP A 3 -0.67 13.42 -2.53
N VAL A 4 -0.38 14.32 -1.57
CA VAL A 4 0.75 15.27 -1.65
C VAL A 4 2.12 14.62 -1.43
N ARG A 5 2.16 13.32 -1.09
CA ARG A 5 3.38 12.55 -0.83
C ARG A 5 3.33 11.26 -1.63
N SER A 6 4.51 10.72 -1.95
CA SER A 6 4.61 9.39 -2.55
C SER A 6 3.87 8.37 -1.69
N VAL A 7 3.07 7.51 -2.32
CA VAL A 7 2.40 6.40 -1.66
C VAL A 7 3.43 5.36 -1.22
N MET A 8 4.48 5.16 -2.04
CA MET A 8 5.56 4.24 -1.72
C MET A 8 6.38 4.69 -0.50
N GLU A 9 6.65 5.99 -0.36
CA GLU A 9 7.30 6.54 0.84
C GLU A 9 6.46 6.29 2.10
N GLN A 10 5.16 6.63 2.04
CA GLN A 10 4.24 6.40 3.17
C GLN A 10 4.08 4.91 3.51
N PHE A 11 4.11 4.03 2.50
CA PHE A 11 4.08 2.58 2.70
C PHE A 11 5.33 2.07 3.42
N ASN A 12 6.52 2.56 3.05
CA ASN A 12 7.78 2.20 3.72
C ASN A 12 7.83 2.69 5.17
N GLU A 13 7.25 3.87 5.46
CA GLU A 13 7.07 4.35 6.83
C GLU A 13 6.19 3.40 7.65
N ILE A 14 5.07 2.92 7.07
CA ILE A 14 4.21 1.92 7.70
C ILE A 14 4.96 0.61 7.94
N LYS A 15 5.69 0.08 6.94
CA LYS A 15 6.53 -1.14 7.14
C LYS A 15 7.53 -0.96 8.28
N THR A 16 8.15 0.22 8.39
CA THR A 16 9.08 0.53 9.48
C THR A 16 8.37 0.51 10.84
N ILE A 17 7.16 1.07 10.93
CA ILE A 17 6.34 1.04 12.14
C ILE A 17 6.00 -0.42 12.51
N LEU A 18 5.48 -1.20 11.56
CA LEU A 18 5.11 -2.61 11.76
C LEU A 18 6.30 -3.45 12.24
N ASN A 19 7.49 -3.23 11.67
CA ASN A 19 8.70 -3.90 12.09
C ASN A 19 9.05 -3.59 13.55
N ARG A 20 8.90 -2.34 14.00
CA ARG A 20 9.07 -1.97 15.41
C ARG A 20 8.06 -2.66 16.32
N TYR A 21 6.80 -2.78 15.92
CA TYR A 21 5.80 -3.53 16.69
C TYR A 21 6.17 -5.01 16.80
N SER A 22 6.61 -5.62 15.70
CA SER A 22 7.08 -7.02 15.68
C SER A 22 8.25 -7.26 16.64
N GLN A 23 9.23 -6.34 16.70
CA GLN A 23 10.34 -6.39 17.66
C GLN A 23 9.89 -6.38 19.13
N HIS A 24 8.73 -5.77 19.42
CA HIS A 24 8.13 -5.75 20.77
C HIS A 24 7.12 -6.89 20.99
N LYS A 25 7.09 -7.91 20.12
CA LYS A 25 6.14 -9.04 20.15
C LYS A 25 4.68 -8.61 20.00
N LEU A 26 4.43 -7.48 19.35
CA LEU A 26 3.11 -6.95 19.01
C LEU A 26 2.83 -7.09 17.51
N ALA A 27 3.15 -8.25 16.95
CA ALA A 27 2.92 -8.51 15.53
C ALA A 27 1.42 -8.41 15.22
N LEU A 28 1.08 -7.59 14.23
CA LEU A 28 -0.29 -7.48 13.72
C LEU A 28 -0.53 -8.55 12.67
N ASP A 29 -1.77 -8.99 12.60
CA ASP A 29 -2.22 -9.90 11.54
C ASP A 29 -2.01 -9.26 10.15
N GLU A 30 -1.38 -10.01 9.25
CA GLU A 30 -0.98 -9.50 7.94
C GLU A 30 -2.20 -9.10 7.10
N PHE A 31 -3.29 -9.87 7.17
CA PHE A 31 -4.52 -9.55 6.46
C PHE A 31 -5.12 -8.23 6.94
N ILE A 32 -5.16 -7.99 8.26
CA ILE A 32 -5.58 -6.70 8.83
C ILE A 32 -4.69 -5.55 8.33
N VAL A 33 -3.37 -5.75 8.28
CA VAL A 33 -2.44 -4.73 7.80
C VAL A 33 -2.68 -4.41 6.32
N VAL A 34 -2.70 -5.42 5.45
CA VAL A 34 -2.88 -5.27 4.01
C VAL A 34 -4.20 -4.56 3.70
N THR A 35 -5.31 -5.04 4.27
CA THR A 35 -6.63 -4.44 4.08
C THR A 35 -6.68 -2.98 4.56
N SER A 36 -6.06 -2.69 5.72
CA SER A 36 -5.96 -1.33 6.24
C SER A 36 -5.16 -0.40 5.33
N ILE A 37 -4.04 -0.85 4.74
CA ILE A 37 -3.24 -0.04 3.81
C ILE A 37 -4.07 0.26 2.55
N ILE A 38 -4.71 -0.75 1.97
CA ILE A 38 -5.58 -0.60 0.79
C ILE A 38 -6.69 0.42 1.06
N ASP A 39 -7.36 0.33 2.20
CA ASP A 39 -8.42 1.26 2.59
C ASP A 39 -7.92 2.68 2.82
N LYS A 40 -6.68 2.84 3.28
CA LYS A 40 -6.03 4.12 3.53
C LYS A 40 -5.33 4.72 2.31
N LEU A 41 -5.35 4.06 1.16
CA LEU A 41 -4.86 4.65 -0.10
C LEU A 41 -5.56 5.99 -0.37
N PRO A 42 -4.83 6.97 -0.94
CA PRO A 42 -5.38 8.30 -1.09
C PRO A 42 -6.46 8.33 -2.19
N PRO A 43 -7.35 9.34 -2.19
CA PRO A 43 -8.47 9.42 -3.13
C PRO A 43 -8.08 9.29 -4.62
N SER A 44 -6.92 9.81 -5.04
CA SER A 44 -6.48 9.68 -6.44
C SER A 44 -6.19 8.23 -6.87
N TRP A 45 -6.02 7.31 -5.91
CA TRP A 45 -5.78 5.88 -6.12
C TRP A 45 -7.06 5.03 -6.07
N LYS A 46 -8.25 5.65 -6.08
CA LYS A 46 -9.55 4.96 -5.93
C LYS A 46 -9.74 3.77 -6.89
N ASN A 47 -9.38 3.92 -8.16
CA ASN A 47 -9.56 2.86 -9.15
C ASN A 47 -8.66 1.65 -8.87
N PHE A 48 -7.38 1.91 -8.56
CA PHE A 48 -6.44 0.87 -8.15
C PHE A 48 -6.85 0.21 -6.83
N ARG A 49 -7.29 0.98 -5.83
CA ARG A 49 -7.84 0.42 -4.60
C ARG A 49 -8.99 -0.54 -4.87
N ASN A 50 -9.91 -0.17 -5.76
CA ASN A 50 -11.04 -1.03 -6.11
C ASN A 50 -10.59 -2.28 -6.86
N SER A 51 -9.59 -2.19 -7.75
CA SER A 51 -9.07 -3.37 -8.45
C SER A 51 -8.44 -4.38 -7.48
N LEU A 52 -7.72 -3.90 -6.45
CA LEU A 52 -7.19 -4.76 -5.38
C LEU A 52 -8.31 -5.46 -4.59
N LYS A 53 -9.39 -4.74 -4.24
CA LYS A 53 -10.53 -5.30 -3.49
C LYS A 53 -11.33 -6.37 -4.24
N HIS A 54 -11.30 -6.32 -5.57
CA HIS A 54 -12.01 -7.29 -6.42
C HIS A 54 -11.13 -8.45 -6.89
N ARG A 55 -9.86 -8.46 -6.50
CA ARG A 55 -8.98 -9.60 -6.80
C ARG A 55 -9.42 -10.81 -5.97
N LYS A 56 -9.40 -12.00 -6.60
CA LYS A 56 -9.79 -13.27 -5.96
C LYS A 56 -8.69 -13.89 -5.10
N GLU A 57 -7.46 -13.43 -5.28
CA GLU A 57 -6.27 -13.93 -4.58
C GLU A 57 -5.97 -13.03 -3.39
N ASP A 58 -5.66 -13.65 -2.25
CA ASP A 58 -5.12 -12.94 -1.10
C ASP A 58 -3.76 -12.34 -1.47
N ILE A 59 -3.57 -11.07 -1.15
CA ILE A 59 -2.33 -10.33 -1.41
C ILE A 59 -1.58 -10.23 -0.08
N ASN A 60 -0.31 -10.63 -0.06
CA ASN A 60 0.55 -10.40 1.11
C ASN A 60 1.19 -8.99 1.09
N LEU A 61 1.87 -8.62 2.17
CA LEU A 61 2.40 -7.26 2.32
C LEU A 61 3.48 -6.91 1.27
N ASP A 62 4.29 -7.87 0.85
CA ASP A 62 5.36 -7.65 -0.13
C ASP A 62 4.82 -7.56 -1.57
N GLU A 63 3.83 -8.38 -1.91
CA GLU A 63 3.08 -8.28 -3.16
C GLU A 63 2.36 -6.93 -3.27
N LEU A 64 1.71 -6.48 -2.18
CA LEU A 64 1.11 -5.15 -2.13
C LEU A 64 2.15 -4.07 -2.42
N GLY A 65 3.33 -4.15 -1.80
CA GLY A 65 4.43 -3.22 -2.05
C GLY A 65 4.88 -3.17 -3.51
N THR A 66 4.94 -4.34 -4.17
CA THR A 66 5.27 -4.45 -5.59
C THR A 66 4.20 -3.78 -6.46
N HIS A 67 2.92 -4.05 -6.19
CA HIS A 67 1.81 -3.45 -6.91
C HIS A 67 1.75 -1.93 -6.72
N LEU A 68 2.01 -1.42 -5.51
CA LEU A 68 2.08 0.02 -5.23
C LEU A 68 3.20 0.70 -6.01
N ARG A 69 4.39 0.08 -6.08
CA ARG A 69 5.51 0.64 -6.85
C ARG A 69 5.15 0.79 -8.33
N ILE A 70 4.63 -0.27 -8.94
CA ILE A 70 4.27 -0.29 -10.37
C ILE A 70 3.22 0.79 -10.67
N GLU A 71 2.14 0.84 -9.89
CA GLU A 71 1.07 1.82 -10.09
C GLU A 71 1.57 3.27 -9.91
N GLU A 72 2.47 3.52 -8.95
CA GLU A 72 3.03 4.85 -8.76
C GLU A 72 3.88 5.29 -9.96
N ASP A 73 4.67 4.38 -10.52
CA ASP A 73 5.53 4.66 -11.66
C ASP A 73 4.70 4.86 -12.95
N LEU A 74 3.64 4.08 -13.16
CA LEU A 74 2.67 4.30 -14.25
C LEU A 74 2.03 5.69 -14.18
N ARG A 75 1.61 6.13 -12.99
CA ARG A 75 1.02 7.46 -12.78
C ARG A 75 2.00 8.59 -13.07
N LYS A 76 3.29 8.40 -12.72
CA LYS A 76 4.35 9.36 -13.06
C LYS A 76 4.52 9.47 -14.57
N GLU A 77 4.57 8.35 -15.28
CA GLU A 77 4.66 8.34 -16.75
C GLU A 77 3.46 9.00 -17.43
N GLU A 78 2.24 8.78 -16.92
CA GLU A 78 1.03 9.44 -17.43
C GLU A 78 1.06 10.96 -17.22
N SER A 79 1.59 11.43 -16.09
CA SER A 79 1.70 12.87 -15.81
C SER A 79 2.76 13.61 -16.62
N LEU A 80 3.66 12.88 -17.28
CA LEU A 80 4.72 13.42 -18.13
C LEU A 80 4.32 13.51 -19.61
N LYS A 81 3.13 13.00 -19.97
CA LYS A 81 2.55 13.05 -21.32
C LYS A 81 1.58 14.22 -21.44
#